data_AF-A0A7S0XG39-F1
#
_entry.id   AF-A0A7S0XG39-F1
#
_cell.length_a   1.000
_cell.length_b   1.000
_cell.length_c   1.000
_cell.angle_alpha   90.00
_cell.angle_beta   90.00
_cell.angle_gamma   90.00
#
_symmetry.space_group_name_H-M   'P 1'
#
loop_
_entity.id
_entity.type
_entity.pdbx_description
1 polymer ?
#
loop_
_entity_poly.entity_id
_entity_poly.type
_entity_poly.pdbx_seq_one_letter_code
_entity_poly.pdbx_strand_id
1 'polypeptide(L)'
;SNQATLWLDECVSCYLSTKSNEIILSSISKINVNSIYISFHPMISLKNYNNDFGRMLLSKFKERGAPIINNYNDHNDIYQFYSDCNWKYITSFDINTAMSLLIPLDCQIPKKISLFDEYSSLALLLRHYVIIISTNNNNYYSLTDNLTNKMSIHRKKNIKV
;
A
#
# COMPACT_ATOMS: atom_id res chain seq x y z
N SER A 1 -20.43 -8.91 -15.00
CA SER A 1 -20.51 -7.91 -16.08
C SER A 1 -19.19 -7.91 -16.85
N ASN A 2 -19.15 -7.50 -18.12
CA ASN A 2 -17.89 -7.47 -18.90
C ASN A 2 -17.21 -6.08 -18.91
N GLN A 3 -17.71 -5.15 -18.08
CA GLN A 3 -17.15 -3.80 -17.96
C GLN A 3 -15.92 -3.83 -17.06
N ALA A 4 -14.92 -3.00 -17.36
CA ALA A 4 -13.80 -2.80 -16.45
C ALA A 4 -14.30 -2.12 -15.17
N THR A 5 -13.92 -2.63 -14.00
CA THR A 5 -14.35 -2.05 -12.72
C THR A 5 -13.12 -1.77 -11.85
N LEU A 6 -13.02 -0.52 -11.40
CA LEU A 6 -12.05 -0.12 -10.38
C LEU A 6 -12.75 -0.07 -9.03
N TRP A 7 -12.18 -0.76 -8.05
CA TRP A 7 -12.55 -0.69 -6.65
C TRP A 7 -11.48 0.10 -5.92
N LEU A 8 -11.90 1.11 -5.15
CA LEU A 8 -11.01 1.95 -4.38
C LEU A 8 -11.35 1.79 -2.88
N ASP A 9 -10.34 1.40 -2.11
CA ASP A 9 -10.41 1.26 -0.66
C ASP A 9 -9.37 2.18 -0.03
N GLU A 10 -9.78 3.41 0.25
CA GLU A 10 -8.92 4.43 0.83
C GLU A 10 -9.16 4.53 2.33
N CYS A 11 -8.25 3.96 3.13
CA CYS A 11 -8.33 3.95 4.58
C CYS A 11 -9.64 3.38 5.16
N VAL A 12 -10.34 2.47 4.46
CA VAL A 12 -11.59 1.88 4.99
C VAL A 12 -11.33 0.51 5.61
N SER A 13 -10.74 -0.42 4.86
CA SER A 13 -10.57 -1.80 5.33
C SER A 13 -9.63 -1.94 6.53
N CYS A 14 -8.81 -0.94 6.82
CA CYS A 14 -7.98 -0.89 8.02
C CYS A 14 -8.80 -0.78 9.33
N TYR A 15 -10.10 -0.47 9.27
CA TYR A 15 -11.00 -0.47 10.43
C TYR A 15 -11.85 -1.73 10.54
N LEU A 16 -11.78 -2.61 9.54
CA LEU A 16 -12.56 -3.83 9.49
C LEU A 16 -11.76 -5.00 10.05
N SER A 17 -12.48 -5.97 10.63
CA SER A 17 -11.86 -7.23 11.04
C SER A 17 -11.22 -7.94 9.84
N THR A 18 -10.17 -8.71 10.08
CA THR A 18 -9.52 -9.54 9.04
C THR A 18 -10.55 -10.37 8.28
N LYS A 19 -11.53 -10.94 9.00
CA LYS A 19 -12.58 -11.76 8.40
C LYS A 19 -13.51 -10.98 7.49
N SER A 20 -13.88 -9.76 7.88
CA SER A 20 -14.69 -8.87 7.04
C SER A 20 -13.96 -8.51 5.76
N ASN A 21 -12.65 -8.23 5.84
CA ASN A 21 -11.82 -7.93 4.68
C ASN A 21 -11.70 -9.12 3.73
N GLU A 22 -11.47 -10.33 4.25
CA GLU A 22 -11.47 -11.55 3.44
C GLU A 22 -12.77 -11.72 2.65
N ILE A 23 -13.91 -11.49 3.31
CA ILE A 23 -15.23 -11.61 2.67
C ILE A 23 -15.38 -10.57 1.56
N ILE A 24 -15.02 -9.31 1.80
CA ILE A 24 -15.11 -8.23 0.80
C ILE A 24 -14.20 -8.55 -0.40
N LEU A 25 -12.92 -8.80 -0.16
CA LEU A 25 -11.93 -9.05 -1.21
C LEU A 25 -12.28 -10.30 -2.02
N SER A 26 -12.68 -11.39 -1.36
CA SER A 26 -13.10 -12.63 -2.03
C SER A 26 -14.40 -12.47 -2.81
N SER A 27 -15.29 -11.59 -2.36
CA SER A 27 -16.53 -11.29 -3.09
C SER A 27 -16.22 -10.49 -4.35
N ILE A 28 -15.40 -9.44 -4.23
CA ILE A 28 -14.99 -8.59 -5.36
C ILE A 28 -14.28 -9.42 -6.43
N SER A 29 -13.32 -10.26 -6.03
CA SER A 29 -12.55 -11.10 -6.96
C SER A 29 -13.42 -12.08 -7.77
N LYS A 30 -14.59 -12.47 -7.23
CA LYS A 30 -15.59 -13.33 -7.88
C LYS A 30 -16.60 -12.57 -8.74
N ILE A 31 -16.93 -11.32 -8.40
CA ILE A 31 -17.96 -10.53 -9.10
C ILE A 31 -17.51 -10.19 -10.54
N ASN A 32 -16.25 -9.83 -10.73
CA ASN A 32 -15.76 -9.38 -12.02
C ASN A 32 -14.27 -9.73 -12.23
N VAL A 33 -13.99 -10.57 -13.22
CA VAL A 33 -12.62 -10.93 -13.64
C VAL A 33 -11.87 -9.71 -14.21
N ASN A 34 -12.60 -8.76 -14.80
CA ASN A 34 -12.07 -7.50 -15.32
C ASN A 34 -12.07 -6.40 -14.26
N SER A 35 -11.60 -6.73 -13.05
CA SER A 35 -11.51 -5.78 -11.93
C SER A 35 -10.06 -5.45 -11.54
N ILE A 36 -9.89 -4.21 -11.08
CA ILE A 36 -8.71 -3.76 -10.35
C ILE A 36 -9.19 -3.32 -8.97
N TYR A 37 -8.50 -3.75 -7.94
CA TYR A 37 -8.70 -3.28 -6.57
C TYR A 37 -7.45 -2.51 -6.14
N ILE A 38 -7.65 -1.26 -5.76
CA ILE A 38 -6.59 -0.39 -5.25
C ILE A 38 -6.94 -0.07 -3.81
N SER A 39 -5.97 -0.27 -2.93
CA SER A 39 -6.18 -0.04 -1.52
C SER A 39 -5.02 0.69 -0.88
N PHE A 40 -5.35 1.50 0.11
CA PHE A 40 -4.45 2.41 0.78
C PHE A 40 -4.63 2.29 2.28
N HIS A 41 -3.57 1.86 2.97
CA HIS A 41 -3.63 1.54 4.40
C HIS A 41 -2.38 1.96 5.16
N PRO A 42 -2.52 2.28 6.45
CA PRO A 42 -1.41 2.23 7.38
C PRO A 42 -0.81 0.82 7.45
N MET A 43 0.51 0.70 7.37
CA MET A 43 1.27 -0.54 7.57
C MET A 43 2.22 -0.35 8.75
N ILE A 44 2.07 -1.18 9.77
CA ILE A 44 2.79 -0.99 11.04
C ILE A 44 4.24 -1.40 10.91
N SER A 45 4.48 -2.56 10.32
CA SER A 45 5.79 -3.19 10.33
C SER A 45 6.40 -3.09 8.94
N LEU A 46 7.62 -2.58 8.92
CA LEU A 46 8.60 -2.98 7.94
C LEU A 46 9.53 -3.88 8.74
N LYS A 47 9.65 -5.17 8.40
CA LYS A 47 10.51 -6.15 9.09
C LYS A 47 11.96 -5.70 9.38
N ASN A 48 12.40 -4.59 8.78
CA ASN A 48 13.73 -4.02 8.86
C ASN A 48 13.83 -2.69 9.63
N TYR A 49 12.77 -2.22 10.31
CA TYR A 49 12.80 -0.95 11.06
C TYR A 49 12.33 -1.15 12.49
N ASN A 50 12.98 -0.43 13.42
CA ASN A 50 12.60 -0.43 14.82
C ASN A 50 11.15 0.07 14.94
N ASN A 51 10.25 -0.82 15.35
CA ASN A 51 8.80 -0.71 15.14
C ASN A 51 8.11 0.23 16.16
N ASP A 52 8.87 1.11 16.80
CA ASP A 52 8.37 2.05 17.81
C ASP A 52 7.43 3.09 17.19
N PHE A 53 7.74 3.56 15.98
CA PHE A 53 6.88 4.51 15.28
C PHE A 53 5.54 3.89 14.89
N GLY A 54 5.53 2.69 14.30
CA GLY A 54 4.30 1.97 13.96
C GLY A 54 3.41 1.72 15.18
N ARG A 55 4.01 1.33 16.31
CA ARG A 55 3.30 1.18 17.59
C ARG A 55 2.70 2.49 18.11
N MET A 56 3.49 3.56 18.09
CA MET A 56 3.01 4.90 18.45
C MET A 56 1.88 5.36 17.54
N LEU A 57 1.97 5.12 16.22
CA LEU A 57 0.94 5.49 15.26
C LEU A 57 -0.38 4.80 15.59
N LEU A 58 -0.37 3.48 15.83
CA LEU A 58 -1.56 2.77 16.27
C LEU A 58 -2.14 3.30 17.58
N SER A 59 -1.29 3.57 18.58
CA SER A 59 -1.78 4.08 19.87
C SER A 59 -2.51 5.40 19.67
N LYS A 60 -1.98 6.26 18.79
CA LYS A 60 -2.58 7.56 18.43
C LYS A 60 -3.92 7.44 17.71
N PHE A 61 -4.12 6.40 16.90
CA PHE A 61 -5.41 6.10 16.27
C PHE A 61 -6.42 5.57 17.31
N LYS A 62 -5.97 4.68 18.19
CA LYS A 62 -6.78 4.15 19.28
C LYS A 62 -7.21 5.23 20.28
N GLU A 63 -6.29 6.12 20.67
CA GLU A 63 -6.55 7.28 21.55
C GLU A 63 -7.63 8.22 20.97
N ARG A 64 -7.73 8.30 19.64
CA ARG A 64 -8.75 9.10 18.93
C ARG A 64 -10.07 8.36 18.72
N GLY A 65 -10.24 7.15 19.26
CA GLY A 65 -11.45 6.34 19.09
C GLY A 65 -11.57 5.66 17.73
N ALA A 66 -10.49 5.62 16.93
CA ALA A 66 -10.47 5.01 15.60
C ALA A 66 -9.37 3.94 15.51
N PRO A 67 -9.46 2.83 16.28
CA PRO A 67 -8.43 1.81 16.29
C PRO A 67 -8.29 1.14 14.92
N ILE A 68 -7.08 1.10 14.40
CA ILE A 68 -6.75 0.37 13.17
C ILE A 68 -6.48 -1.09 13.50
N ILE A 69 -7.12 -1.98 12.74
CA ILE A 69 -6.86 -3.42 12.73
C ILE A 69 -5.79 -3.67 11.67
N ASN A 70 -4.55 -3.80 12.12
CA ASN A 70 -3.46 -4.11 11.20
C ASN A 70 -3.46 -5.59 10.84
N ASN A 71 -3.58 -5.86 9.55
CA ASN A 71 -3.58 -7.21 9.02
C ASN A 71 -2.21 -7.64 8.48
N TYR A 72 -1.23 -6.73 8.36
CA TYR A 72 0.00 -6.98 7.60
C TYR A 72 1.26 -6.52 8.32
N ASN A 73 2.28 -7.37 8.41
CA ASN A 73 3.60 -6.99 8.96
C ASN A 73 4.64 -6.67 7.90
N ASP A 74 4.40 -7.04 6.65
CA ASP A 74 5.24 -6.71 5.51
C ASP A 74 4.49 -6.94 4.18
N HIS A 75 5.18 -6.70 3.06
CA HIS A 75 4.63 -6.93 1.72
C HIS A 75 4.33 -8.41 1.41
N ASN A 76 4.98 -9.37 2.08
CA ASN A 76 4.70 -10.79 1.88
C ASN A 76 3.38 -11.18 2.54
N ASP A 77 3.10 -10.65 3.74
CA ASP A 77 1.81 -10.82 4.41
C ASP A 77 0.67 -10.27 3.55
N ILE A 78 0.88 -9.11 2.90
CA ILE A 78 -0.07 -8.53 1.93
C ILE A 78 -0.28 -9.49 0.75
N TYR A 79 0.80 -9.96 0.13
CA TYR A 79 0.72 -10.86 -1.01
C TYR A 79 -0.07 -12.13 -0.65
N GLN A 80 0.27 -12.76 0.48
CA GLN A 80 -0.37 -13.99 0.93
C GLN A 80 -1.87 -13.76 1.17
N PHE A 81 -2.24 -12.72 1.92
CA PHE A 81 -3.63 -12.43 2.24
C PHE A 81 -4.49 -12.17 0.99
N TYR A 82 -3.98 -11.39 0.04
CA TYR A 82 -4.70 -11.10 -1.21
C TYR A 82 -4.77 -12.33 -2.12
N SER A 83 -3.71 -13.15 -2.16
CA SER A 83 -3.68 -14.41 -2.90
C SER A 83 -4.74 -15.37 -2.37
N ASP A 84 -4.87 -15.49 -1.05
CA ASP A 84 -5.88 -16.32 -0.38
C ASP A 84 -7.32 -15.82 -0.69
N CYS A 85 -7.47 -14.53 -1.01
CA CYS A 85 -8.72 -13.93 -1.49
C CYS A 85 -8.94 -14.06 -3.01
N ASN A 86 -8.17 -14.91 -3.70
CA ASN A 86 -8.25 -15.18 -5.15
C ASN A 86 -7.84 -14.00 -6.05
N TRP A 87 -6.92 -13.15 -5.60
CA TRP A 87 -6.28 -12.16 -6.46
C TRP A 87 -5.00 -12.74 -7.07
N LYS A 88 -4.90 -12.73 -8.40
CA LYS A 88 -3.78 -13.35 -9.13
C LYS A 88 -2.55 -12.47 -9.21
N TYR A 89 -2.74 -11.20 -9.53
CA TYR A 89 -1.66 -10.25 -9.72
C TYR A 89 -1.74 -9.22 -8.61
N ILE A 90 -0.71 -9.14 -7.79
CA ILE A 90 -0.67 -8.30 -6.58
C ILE A 90 0.65 -7.56 -6.56
N THR A 91 0.60 -6.26 -6.31
CA THR A 91 1.77 -5.41 -6.11
C THR A 91 1.49 -4.50 -4.93
N SER A 92 2.49 -4.28 -4.09
CA SER A 92 2.37 -3.33 -2.98
C SER A 92 3.67 -2.54 -2.78
N PHE A 93 3.53 -1.30 -2.35
CA PHE A 93 4.64 -0.38 -2.09
C PHE A 93 4.28 0.66 -1.05
N ASP A 94 5.27 1.07 -0.26
CA ASP A 94 5.09 2.17 0.68
C ASP A 94 5.01 3.52 -0.06
N ILE A 95 4.33 4.52 0.53
CA ILE A 95 4.18 5.83 -0.12
C ILE A 95 5.54 6.48 -0.34
N ASN A 96 6.49 6.33 0.58
CA ASN A 96 7.81 6.94 0.39
C ASN A 96 8.50 6.42 -0.89
N THR A 97 8.38 5.13 -1.18
CA THR A 97 8.79 4.53 -2.45
C THR A 97 7.93 5.03 -3.63
N ALA A 98 6.62 5.20 -3.46
CA ALA A 98 5.76 5.77 -4.50
C ALA A 98 6.19 7.18 -4.89
N MET A 99 6.46 8.04 -3.91
CA MET A 99 6.88 9.42 -4.08
C MET A 99 8.20 9.52 -4.85
N SER A 100 9.16 8.64 -4.56
CA SER A 100 10.45 8.64 -5.26
C SER A 100 10.38 8.12 -6.70
N LEU A 101 9.40 7.27 -7.00
CA LEU A 101 9.26 6.62 -8.31
C LEU A 101 8.30 7.35 -9.26
N LEU A 102 7.26 7.96 -8.71
CA LEU A 102 6.11 8.47 -9.48
C LEU A 102 6.09 9.98 -9.57
N ILE A 103 6.73 10.69 -8.63
CA ILE A 103 6.76 12.15 -8.64
C ILE A 103 8.08 12.62 -9.26
N PRO A 104 8.03 13.32 -10.41
CA PRO A 104 9.20 13.97 -10.99
C PRO A 104 9.90 14.88 -9.97
N LEU A 105 11.24 14.97 -10.03
CA LEU A 105 12.05 15.75 -9.09
C LEU A 105 11.63 17.24 -9.04
N ASP A 106 11.20 17.77 -10.18
CA ASP A 106 10.64 19.10 -10.41
C ASP A 106 9.23 19.27 -9.83
N CYS A 107 8.51 18.18 -9.61
CA CYS A 107 7.20 18.12 -8.95
C CYS A 107 7.28 17.81 -7.44
N GLN A 108 8.47 17.89 -6.81
CA GLN A 108 8.62 17.92 -5.34
C GLN A 108 8.14 19.27 -4.77
N ILE A 109 6.88 19.57 -5.08
CA ILE A 109 6.11 20.79 -4.83
C ILE A 109 6.07 21.23 -3.35
N PRO A 110 6.24 20.39 -2.30
CA PRO A 110 6.24 20.90 -0.93
C PRO A 110 7.28 22.01 -0.70
N LYS A 111 8.44 21.95 -1.38
CA LYS A 111 9.52 22.95 -1.22
C LYS A 111 9.12 24.39 -1.55
N LYS A 112 8.11 24.59 -2.39
CA LYS A 112 7.64 25.93 -2.80
C LYS A 112 6.39 26.39 -2.05
N ILE A 113 5.65 25.46 -1.42
CA ILE A 113 4.40 25.76 -0.71
C ILE A 113 4.66 26.07 0.77
N SER A 114 5.60 25.37 1.41
CA SER A 114 6.02 25.68 2.78
C SER A 114 7.49 25.35 3.00
N LEU A 115 8.14 26.10 3.89
CA LEU A 115 9.42 25.69 4.45
C LEU A 115 9.15 24.43 5.28
N PHE A 116 9.58 23.29 4.78
CA PHE A 116 9.49 22.00 5.46
C PHE A 116 10.90 21.49 5.68
N ASP A 117 11.32 21.34 6.93
CA ASP A 117 12.66 20.91 7.35
C ASP A 117 12.70 19.46 7.85
N GLU A 118 11.56 18.87 8.20
CA GLU A 118 11.45 17.52 8.76
C GLU A 118 11.30 16.39 7.71
N TYR A 119 12.12 16.41 6.65
CA TYR A 119 12.05 15.40 5.58
C TYR A 119 12.25 13.96 6.06
N SER A 120 13.04 13.75 7.10
CA SER A 120 13.25 12.43 7.71
C SER A 120 11.99 11.93 8.41
N SER A 121 11.30 12.78 9.16
CA SER A 121 10.02 12.46 9.82
C SER A 121 8.93 12.16 8.80
N LEU A 122 8.87 12.94 7.72
CA LEU A 122 7.93 12.68 6.61
C LEU A 122 8.23 11.34 5.94
N ALA A 123 9.49 11.07 5.60
CA ALA A 123 9.89 9.79 5.01
C ALA A 123 9.54 8.61 5.94
N LEU A 124 9.75 8.77 7.25
CA LEU A 124 9.37 7.78 8.25
C LEU A 124 7.84 7.56 8.28
N LEU A 125 7.05 8.63 8.28
CA LEU A 125 5.59 8.56 8.21
C LEU A 125 5.12 7.83 6.95
N LEU A 126 5.59 8.27 5.78
CA LEU A 126 5.18 7.74 4.47
C LEU A 126 5.57 6.27 4.26
N ARG A 127 6.61 5.79 4.96
CA ARG A 127 7.01 4.37 4.98
C ARG A 127 6.02 3.47 5.72
N HIS A 128 5.19 4.04 6.60
CA HIS A 128 4.15 3.32 7.35
C HIS A 128 2.78 3.40 6.69
N TYR A 129 2.74 3.71 5.39
CA TYR A 129 1.54 3.64 4.59
C TYR A 129 1.84 2.89 3.31
N VAL A 130 0.95 1.98 2.92
CA VAL A 130 1.10 1.10 1.78
C VAL A 130 -0.02 1.33 0.78
N ILE A 131 0.34 1.32 -0.50
CA ILE A 131 -0.58 1.18 -1.61
C ILE A 131 -0.48 -0.27 -2.09
N ILE A 132 -1.64 -0.91 -2.26
CA ILE A 132 -1.78 -2.26 -2.78
C ILE A 132 -2.62 -2.18 -4.04
N ILE A 133 -2.17 -2.84 -5.09
CA ILE A 133 -2.87 -2.93 -6.37
C ILE A 133 -3.01 -4.41 -6.68
N SER A 134 -4.25 -4.87 -6.85
CA SER A 134 -4.53 -6.25 -7.24
C SER A 134 -5.47 -6.33 -8.44
N THR A 135 -5.27 -7.34 -9.28
CA THR A 135 -6.13 -7.61 -10.44
C THR A 135 -6.13 -9.10 -10.81
N ASN A 136 -7.23 -9.53 -11.42
CA ASN A 136 -7.39 -10.86 -12.00
C ASN A 136 -7.32 -10.87 -13.53
N ASN A 137 -7.12 -9.70 -14.14
CA ASN A 137 -7.05 -9.55 -15.59
C ASN A 137 -5.59 -9.46 -16.06
N ASN A 138 -5.18 -10.38 -16.92
CA ASN A 138 -3.85 -10.42 -17.53
C ASN A 138 -3.53 -9.14 -18.33
N ASN A 139 -4.53 -8.42 -18.86
CA ASN A 139 -4.29 -7.17 -19.59
C ASN A 139 -3.78 -6.06 -18.66
N TYR A 140 -4.17 -6.10 -17.38
CA TYR A 140 -3.72 -5.15 -16.36
C TYR A 140 -2.48 -5.63 -15.60
N TYR A 141 -2.03 -6.87 -15.84
CA TYR A 141 -0.78 -7.40 -15.27
C TYR A 141 0.42 -6.50 -15.57
N SER A 142 0.44 -5.88 -16.75
CA SER A 142 1.49 -4.93 -17.13
C SER A 142 1.59 -3.73 -16.17
N LEU A 143 0.48 -3.31 -15.53
CA LEU A 143 0.49 -2.24 -14.53
C LEU A 143 1.22 -2.70 -13.26
N THR A 144 0.91 -3.91 -12.77
CA THR A 144 1.55 -4.50 -11.58
C THR A 144 3.03 -4.82 -11.84
N ASP A 145 3.36 -5.35 -13.01
CA ASP A 145 4.73 -5.71 -13.39
C ASP A 145 5.64 -4.50 -13.58
N ASN A 146 5.17 -3.47 -14.29
CA ASN A 146 5.97 -2.26 -14.53
C ASN A 146 6.32 -1.55 -13.22
N LEU A 147 5.39 -1.53 -12.26
CA LEU A 147 5.63 -0.99 -10.93
C LEU A 147 6.62 -1.85 -10.14
N THR A 148 6.43 -3.17 -10.13
CA THR A 148 7.33 -4.13 -9.46
C THR A 148 8.76 -4.04 -10.01
N ASN A 149 8.93 -3.91 -11.32
CA ASN A 149 10.23 -3.75 -11.98
C ASN A 149 10.89 -2.41 -11.62
N LYS A 150 10.15 -1.30 -11.68
CA LYS A 150 10.67 0.03 -11.26
C LYS A 150 11.12 0.01 -9.79
N MET A 151 10.35 -0.64 -8.91
CA MET A 151 10.71 -0.78 -7.50
C MET A 151 11.97 -1.63 -7.29
N SER A 152 12.10 -2.74 -8.02
CA SER A 152 13.25 -3.64 -7.91
C SER A 152 14.55 -2.96 -8.32
N ILE A 153 14.49 -2.10 -9.36
CA ILE A 153 15.61 -1.26 -9.80
C ILE A 153 15.95 -0.21 -8.73
N HIS A 154 14.95 0.44 -8.12
CA HIS A 154 15.17 1.45 -7.09
C HIS A 154 15.79 0.87 -5.81
N ARG A 155 15.33 -0.31 -5.37
CA ARG A 155 15.93 -1.03 -4.23
C ARG A 155 17.39 -1.37 -4.48
N LYS A 156 17.77 -1.82 -5.69
CA LYS A 156 19.18 -2.11 -6.05
C LYS A 156 20.08 -0.87 -6.07
N LYS A 157 19.54 0.31 -6.39
CA LYS A 157 20.31 1.58 -6.36
C LYS A 157 20.56 2.07 -4.93
N ASN A 158 19.63 1.87 -4.01
CA ASN A 158 19.74 2.36 -2.63
C ASN A 158 20.47 1.41 -1.66
N ILE A 159 20.87 0.20 -2.10
CA ILE A 159 21.69 -0.74 -1.31
C ILE A 159 23.20 -0.52 -1.53
N LYS A 160 23.59 0.31 -2.50
CA LYS A 160 24.98 0.77 -2.68
C LYS A 160 25.20 2.10 -1.95
N VAL A 161 25.14 2.08 -0.62
CA VAL A 161 25.68 3.14 0.25
C VAL A 161 26.33 2.49 1.45
#